data_AF-A0A2K2V467-F1
#
_entry.id   AF-A0A2K2V467-F1
#
_cell.length_a   1.000
_cell.length_b   1.000
_cell.length_c   1.000
_cell.angle_alpha   90.00
_cell.angle_beta   90.00
_cell.angle_gamma   90.00
#
_symmetry.space_group_name_H-M   'P 1'
#
loop_
_entity.id
_entity.type
_entity.pdbx_description
1 polymer ?
#
loop_
_entity_poly.entity_id
_entity_poly.type
_entity_poly.pdbx_seq_one_letter_code
_entity_poly.pdbx_strand_id
1 'polypeptide(L)'
;MLIDVERGKAELPRAQIAVSCITLYEFIRGRGDYLALKEELEKAFTVVPLSNEVLIKAVEIYRELKSSGEVIDERDLLIGATAIALNIPSKDKE
;
A
#
# COMPACT_ATOMS: atom_id res chain seq x y z
N MET A 1 -8.95 1.34 -0.84
CA MET A 1 -8.55 1.07 -2.24
C MET A 1 -8.98 -0.32 -2.73
N LEU A 2 -8.33 -1.43 -2.36
CA LEU A 2 -8.75 -2.80 -2.80
C LEU A 2 -10.10 -3.25 -2.22
N ILE A 3 -10.33 -2.98 -0.94
CA ILE A 3 -11.63 -3.26 -0.29
C ILE A 3 -12.76 -2.48 -0.96
N ASP A 4 -12.48 -1.26 -1.45
CA ASP A 4 -13.47 -0.44 -2.13
C ASP A 4 -13.74 -0.96 -3.56
N VAL A 5 -12.72 -1.48 -4.24
CA VAL A 5 -12.89 -2.20 -5.52
C VAL A 5 -13.72 -3.47 -5.31
N GLU A 6 -13.43 -4.29 -4.30
CA GLU A 6 -14.25 -5.48 -3.98
C GLU A 6 -15.70 -5.11 -3.67
N ARG A 7 -15.92 -3.96 -3.02
CA ARG A 7 -17.26 -3.44 -2.69
C ARG A 7 -17.94 -2.71 -3.85
N GLY A 8 -17.34 -2.69 -5.05
CA GLY A 8 -17.86 -2.00 -6.23
C GLY A 8 -17.89 -0.48 -6.11
N LYS A 9 -17.15 0.10 -5.15
CA LYS A 9 -17.09 1.54 -4.88
C LYS A 9 -15.97 2.26 -5.66
N ALA A 10 -15.08 1.52 -6.32
CA ALA A 10 -13.99 2.07 -7.11
C ALA A 10 -13.65 1.15 -8.29
N GLU A 11 -13.25 1.74 -9.42
CA GLU A 11 -12.71 1.02 -10.58
C GLU A 11 -11.18 0.95 -10.54
N LEU A 12 -10.63 -0.10 -11.11
CA LEU A 12 -9.19 -0.29 -11.24
C LEU A 12 -8.63 0.65 -12.35
N PRO A 13 -7.66 1.54 -12.04
CA PRO A 13 -7.04 2.39 -13.06
C PRO A 13 -6.27 1.57 -14.12
N ARG A 14 -6.24 2.07 -15.37
CA ARG A 14 -5.64 1.38 -16.54
C ARG A 14 -4.11 1.28 -16.56
N ALA A 15 -3.39 1.92 -15.63
CA ALA A 15 -1.93 1.84 -15.53
C ALA A 15 -1.50 0.57 -14.77
N GLN A 16 -0.22 0.15 -14.86
CA GLN A 16 0.32 -0.92 -14.00
C GLN A 16 0.06 -0.55 -12.54
N ILE A 17 -0.87 -1.26 -11.91
CA ILE A 17 -1.27 -0.97 -10.53
C ILE A 17 -0.30 -1.71 -9.62
N ALA A 18 0.50 -0.93 -8.89
CA ALA A 18 1.32 -1.44 -7.81
C ALA A 18 0.53 -1.42 -6.49
N VAL A 19 0.73 -2.44 -5.66
CA VAL A 19 0.14 -2.53 -4.32
C VAL A 19 1.24 -2.87 -3.32
N SER A 20 1.23 -2.20 -2.15
CA SER A 20 2.14 -2.58 -1.06
C SER A 20 1.83 -4.00 -0.58
N CYS A 21 2.86 -4.77 -0.23
CA CYS A 21 2.70 -6.08 0.38
C CYS A 21 1.90 -6.01 1.70
N ILE A 22 1.88 -4.86 2.38
CA ILE A 22 1.06 -4.61 3.57
C ILE A 22 -0.41 -4.64 3.22
N THR A 23 -0.82 -3.93 2.17
CA THR A 23 -2.21 -3.90 1.70
C THR A 23 -2.66 -5.28 1.22
N LEU A 24 -1.78 -6.02 0.51
CA LEU A 24 -2.06 -7.41 0.14
C LEU A 24 -2.29 -8.27 1.38
N TYR A 25 -1.38 -8.22 2.36
CA TYR A 25 -1.49 -8.96 3.61
C TYR A 25 -2.81 -8.66 4.33
N GLU A 26 -3.20 -7.40 4.40
CA GLU A 26 -4.44 -6.97 5.07
C GLU A 26 -5.69 -7.50 4.41
N PHE A 27 -5.68 -7.55 3.09
CA PHE A 27 -6.79 -8.06 2.32
C PHE A 27 -6.95 -9.56 2.53
N ILE A 28 -5.85 -10.32 2.50
CA ILE A 28 -5.91 -11.79 2.56
C ILE A 28 -5.96 -12.37 3.99
N ARG A 29 -5.47 -11.66 5.02
CA ARG A 29 -5.33 -12.22 6.39
C ARG A 29 -6.64 -12.65 7.05
N GLY A 30 -7.77 -12.09 6.62
CA GLY A 30 -9.10 -12.42 7.14
C GLY A 30 -9.88 -13.43 6.30
N ARG A 31 -9.26 -13.97 5.24
CA ARG A 31 -9.94 -14.75 4.21
C ARG A 31 -9.65 -16.25 4.35
N GLY A 32 -10.67 -17.09 4.19
CA GLY A 32 -10.50 -18.55 4.19
C GLY A 32 -9.84 -19.08 2.92
N ASP A 33 -9.99 -18.35 1.81
CA ASP A 33 -9.47 -18.61 0.47
C ASP A 33 -8.17 -17.83 0.17
N TYR A 34 -7.45 -17.39 1.21
CA TYR A 34 -6.33 -16.46 1.11
C TYR A 34 -5.23 -16.86 0.10
N LEU A 35 -4.98 -18.16 -0.10
CA LEU A 35 -3.99 -18.65 -1.07
C LEU A 35 -4.41 -18.36 -2.51
N ALA A 36 -5.64 -18.70 -2.87
CA ALA A 36 -6.17 -18.47 -4.21
C ALA A 36 -6.26 -16.96 -4.50
N LEU A 37 -6.77 -16.19 -3.54
CA LEU A 37 -6.83 -14.73 -3.65
C LEU A 37 -5.46 -14.08 -3.79
N LYS A 38 -4.46 -14.54 -3.03
CA LYS A 38 -3.09 -14.03 -3.16
C LYS A 38 -2.57 -14.23 -4.58
N GLU A 39 -2.76 -15.42 -5.15
CA GLU A 39 -2.32 -15.75 -6.50
C GLU A 39 -3.03 -14.89 -7.56
N GLU A 40 -4.34 -14.68 -7.43
CA GLU A 40 -5.10 -13.81 -8.32
C GLU A 40 -4.66 -12.34 -8.24
N LEU A 41 -4.43 -11.83 -7.03
CA LEU A 41 -3.97 -10.46 -6.82
C LEU A 41 -2.55 -10.25 -7.35
N GLU A 42 -1.64 -11.21 -7.17
CA GLU A 42 -0.28 -11.11 -7.75
C GLU A 42 -0.26 -11.18 -9.27
N LYS A 43 -1.29 -11.78 -9.91
CA LYS A 43 -1.47 -11.72 -11.37
C LYS A 43 -2.01 -10.38 -11.84
N ALA A 44 -2.86 -9.74 -11.03
CA ALA A 44 -3.50 -8.47 -11.37
C ALA A 44 -2.66 -7.23 -11.00
N PHE A 45 -1.82 -7.33 -9.98
CA PHE A 45 -1.07 -6.22 -9.40
C PHE A 45 0.43 -6.54 -9.26
N THR A 46 1.27 -5.53 -9.45
CA THR A 46 2.66 -5.62 -9.01
C THR A 46 2.70 -5.45 -7.49
N VAL A 47 3.01 -6.54 -6.78
CA VAL A 47 3.16 -6.49 -5.32
C VAL A 47 4.54 -5.97 -4.96
N VAL A 48 4.56 -4.86 -4.23
CA VAL A 48 5.76 -4.16 -3.84
C VAL A 48 6.15 -4.54 -2.41
N PRO A 49 7.31 -5.18 -2.19
CA PRO A 49 7.79 -5.50 -0.85
C PRO A 49 8.38 -4.27 -0.15
N LEU A 50 8.48 -4.34 1.18
CA LEU A 50 9.27 -3.38 1.95
C LEU A 50 10.76 -3.59 1.66
N SER A 51 11.38 -2.62 0.99
CA SER A 51 12.83 -2.57 0.78
C SER A 51 13.51 -1.71 1.85
N ASN A 52 14.84 -1.81 1.96
CA ASN A 52 15.60 -0.92 2.87
C ASN A 52 15.37 0.56 2.56
N GLU A 53 15.21 0.91 1.29
CA GLU A 53 14.91 2.30 0.87
C GLU A 53 13.55 2.76 1.41
N VAL A 54 12.52 1.90 1.33
CA VAL A 54 11.20 2.17 1.91
C VAL A 54 11.28 2.36 3.42
N LEU A 55 12.06 1.52 4.11
CA LEU A 55 12.22 1.60 5.57
C LEU A 55 12.91 2.91 6.00
N ILE A 56 13.97 3.30 5.30
CA ILE A 56 14.66 4.58 5.56
C ILE A 56 13.68 5.74 5.33
N LYS A 57 12.94 5.73 4.22
CA LYS A 57 11.95 6.77 3.91
C LYS A 57 10.85 6.85 4.97
N ALA A 58 10.36 5.71 5.47
CA ALA A 58 9.36 5.68 6.52
C ALA A 58 9.87 6.30 7.84
N VAL A 59 11.14 6.05 8.19
CA VAL A 59 11.76 6.65 9.38
C VAL A 59 11.91 8.17 9.22
N GLU A 60 12.31 8.64 8.04
CA GLU A 60 12.39 10.08 7.74
C GLU A 60 11.03 10.76 7.96
N ILE A 61 9.97 10.24 7.32
CA ILE A 61 8.61 10.77 7.43
C ILE A 61 8.11 10.72 8.88
N TYR A 62 8.33 9.61 9.58
CA TYR A 62 7.93 9.48 11.00
C TYR A 62 8.59 10.53 11.88
N ARG A 63 9.90 10.78 11.68
CA ARG A 63 10.64 11.76 12.49
C ARG A 63 10.14 13.18 12.23
N GLU A 64 9.85 13.50 10.98
CA GLU A 64 9.27 14.79 10.60
C GLU A 64 7.91 15.00 11.28
N LEU A 65 6.96 14.06 11.13
CA LEU A 65 5.63 14.13 11.74
C LEU A 65 5.69 14.18 13.27
N LYS A 66 6.56 13.35 13.87
CA LYS A 66 6.76 13.36 15.32
C LYS A 66 7.28 14.71 15.81
N SER A 67 8.17 15.35 15.03
CA SER A 67 8.69 16.67 15.39
C SER A 67 7.63 17.78 15.30
N SER A 68 6.62 17.64 14.43
CA SER A 68 5.48 18.56 14.32
C SER A 68 4.32 18.22 15.26
N GLY A 69 4.41 17.14 16.04
CA GLY A 69 3.34 16.68 16.94
C GLY A 69 2.20 15.98 16.21
N GLU A 70 2.41 15.60 14.96
CA GLU A 70 1.45 14.86 14.15
C GLU A 70 1.55 13.35 14.39
N VAL A 71 0.44 12.65 14.20
CA VAL A 71 0.33 11.20 14.37
C VAL A 71 -0.16 10.61 13.05
N ILE A 72 0.45 9.50 12.64
CA ILE A 72 0.08 8.72 11.47
C ILE A 72 0.02 7.24 11.87
N ASP A 73 -0.94 6.49 11.33
CA ASP A 73 -0.97 5.04 11.51
C ASP A 73 0.25 4.40 10.82
N GLU A 74 0.92 3.47 11.49
CA GLU A 74 2.13 2.81 10.99
C GLU A 74 1.94 2.18 9.61
N ARG A 75 0.73 1.67 9.32
CA ARG A 75 0.39 1.10 8.01
C ARG A 75 0.40 2.16 6.92
N ASP A 76 -0.28 3.28 7.18
CA ASP A 76 -0.40 4.39 6.24
C ASP A 76 0.96 5.04 6.01
N LEU A 77 1.77 5.15 7.06
CA LEU A 77 3.16 5.56 6.98
C LEU A 77 3.96 4.66 6.04
N LEU A 78 3.88 3.33 6.20
CA LEU A 78 4.65 2.40 5.37
C LEU A 78 4.14 2.35 3.93
N ILE A 79 2.82 2.45 3.69
CA ILE A 79 2.25 2.55 2.35
C ILE A 79 2.70 3.84 1.66
N GLY A 80 2.60 4.99 2.36
CA GLY A 80 3.04 6.28 1.84
C GLY A 80 4.53 6.31 1.55
N ALA A 81 5.36 5.78 2.47
CA ALA A 81 6.80 5.63 2.26
C ALA A 81 7.13 4.74 1.07
N THR A 82 6.36 3.67 0.86
CA THR A 82 6.51 2.78 -0.32
C THR A 82 6.28 3.55 -1.61
N ALA A 83 5.20 4.33 -1.68
CA ALA A 83 4.86 5.11 -2.86
C ALA A 83 5.93 6.18 -3.18
N ILE A 84 6.38 6.90 -2.14
CA ILE A 84 7.39 7.96 -2.27
C ILE A 84 8.75 7.38 -2.69
N ALA A 85 9.23 6.34 -2.01
CA ALA A 85 10.54 5.74 -2.28
C ALA A 85 10.66 5.21 -3.71
N LEU A 86 9.58 4.68 -4.26
CA LEU A 86 9.60 4.02 -5.57
C LEU A 86 9.06 4.89 -6.70
N ASN A 87 8.80 6.17 -6.45
CA ASN A 87 8.18 7.12 -7.39
C ASN A 87 6.88 6.58 -8.01
N ILE A 88 6.13 5.79 -7.24
CA ILE A 88 4.85 5.26 -7.68
C ILE A 88 3.80 6.37 -7.46
N PRO A 89 3.03 6.77 -8.49
CA PRO A 89 1.97 7.74 -8.30
C PRO A 89 0.94 7.20 -7.30
N SER A 90 0.79 7.82 -6.13
CA SER A 90 -0.36 7.60 -5.25
C SER A 90 -1.54 8.43 -5.78
N LYS A 91 -2.73 7.83 -5.86
CA LYS A 91 -3.96 8.56 -6.20
C LYS A 91 -4.43 9.38 -4.99
N ASP A 92 -3.71 10.45 -4.66
CA ASP A 92 -4.18 11.49 -3.75
C ASP A 92 -3.85 12.85 -4.35
N LYS A 93 -4.66 13.26 -5.34
CA LYS A 93 -4.96 14.64 -5.78
C LYS A 93 -5.74 14.61 -7.10
N GLU A 94 -7.06 14.58 -6.98
CA GLU A 94 -8.00 15.31 -7.84
C GLU A 94 -9.02 16.01 -6.94
#